data_AF-A0A955U5G1-F1
#
_entry.id   AF-A0A955U5G1-F1
#
_cell.length_a   1.000
_cell.length_b   1.000
_cell.length_c   1.000
_cell.angle_alpha   90.00
_cell.angle_beta   90.00
_cell.angle_gamma   90.00
#
_symmetry.space_group_name_H-M   'P 1'
#
loop_
_entity.id
_entity.type
_entity.pdbx_description
1 polymer ?
#
loop_
_entity_poly.entity_id
_entity_poly.type
_entity_poly.pdbx_seq_one_letter_code
_entity_poly.pdbx_strand_id
1 'polypeptide(L)'
;MFRLTPVLLLGCIEQIREIEPQEACDAVGYAVASRTLACTEDEALAVARYEAVEGLDCVVAYSELGHVDDQFDCAAAIGALGCEQVASFADDLGAWLSVDPSCATVLVSP
;
A
#
# COMPACT_ATOMS: atom_id res chain seq x y z
N MET A 1 -41.11 -38.44 -11.06
CA MET A 1 -40.21 -37.70 -11.97
C MET A 1 -39.64 -36.51 -11.20
N PHE A 2 -38.39 -36.59 -10.75
CA PHE A 2 -37.64 -35.46 -10.20
C PHE A 2 -36.27 -35.48 -10.87
N ARG A 3 -35.97 -34.43 -11.65
CA ARG A 3 -34.68 -34.25 -12.32
C ARG A 3 -33.74 -33.56 -11.34
N LEU A 4 -32.67 -34.25 -10.94
CA LEU A 4 -31.54 -33.69 -10.23
C LEU A 4 -30.60 -33.06 -11.28
N THR A 5 -30.57 -31.74 -11.35
CA THR A 5 -29.57 -31.00 -12.13
C THR A 5 -28.31 -30.85 -11.28
N PRO A 6 -27.15 -31.37 -11.71
CA PRO A 6 -25.91 -31.19 -10.96
C PRO A 6 -25.46 -29.74 -11.13
N VAL A 7 -25.56 -28.96 -10.05
CA VAL A 7 -24.95 -27.64 -9.96
C VAL A 7 -23.45 -27.86 -9.96
N LEU A 8 -22.82 -27.56 -11.10
CA LEU A 8 -21.38 -27.51 -11.28
C LEU A 8 -20.80 -26.52 -10.25
N LEU A 9 -20.16 -27.07 -9.22
CA LEU A 9 -19.16 -26.38 -8.39
C LEU A 9 -17.95 -26.04 -9.26
N LEU A 10 -18.10 -25.10 -10.18
CA LEU A 10 -16.96 -24.37 -10.73
C LEU A 10 -16.52 -23.43 -9.61
N GLY A 11 -15.56 -23.93 -8.83
CA GLY A 11 -14.89 -23.16 -7.80
C GLY A 11 -14.41 -21.83 -8.38
N CYS A 12 -14.53 -20.79 -7.58
CA CYS A 12 -13.86 -19.52 -7.80
C CYS A 12 -12.36 -19.82 -7.92
N ILE A 13 -11.86 -20.00 -9.14
CA ILE A 13 -10.43 -19.96 -9.39
C ILE A 13 -10.07 -18.49 -9.18
N GLU A 14 -9.65 -18.15 -7.95
CA GLU A 14 -8.95 -16.90 -7.67
C GLU A 14 -7.77 -16.86 -8.64
N GLN A 15 -7.86 -15.95 -9.61
CA GLN A 15 -6.75 -15.71 -10.53
C GLN A 15 -5.59 -15.23 -9.68
N ILE A 16 -4.57 -16.06 -9.55
CA ILE A 16 -3.27 -15.65 -9.03
C ILE A 16 -2.76 -14.60 -10.02
N ARG A 17 -3.00 -13.33 -9.71
CA ARG A 17 -2.50 -12.19 -10.49
C ARG A 17 -1.13 -11.85 -9.93
N GLU A 18 -0.12 -11.88 -10.80
CA GLU A 18 1.17 -11.29 -10.47
C GLU A 18 0.96 -9.79 -10.27
N ILE A 19 1.30 -9.31 -9.08
CA ILE A 19 1.25 -7.90 -8.71
C ILE A 19 2.50 -7.25 -9.29
N GLU A 20 2.32 -6.16 -10.03
CA GLU A 20 3.47 -5.42 -10.53
C GLU A 20 4.12 -4.68 -9.36
N PRO A 21 5.46 -4.64 -9.23
CA PRO A 21 6.14 -3.94 -8.14
C PRO A 21 5.64 -2.51 -7.91
N GLN A 22 5.30 -1.84 -9.01
CA GLN A 22 4.79 -0.48 -9.00
C GLN A 22 3.44 -0.37 -8.27
N GLU A 23 2.57 -1.37 -8.34
CA GLU A 23 1.27 -1.35 -7.64
C GLU A 23 1.45 -1.25 -6.11
N ALA A 24 2.50 -1.87 -5.54
CA ALA A 24 2.81 -1.76 -4.12
C ALA A 24 3.33 -0.37 -3.74
N CYS A 25 4.18 0.22 -4.57
CA CYS A 25 4.69 1.58 -4.36
C CYS A 25 3.58 2.63 -4.49
N ASP A 26 2.71 2.50 -5.48
CA ASP A 26 1.55 3.37 -5.66
C ASP A 26 0.62 3.28 -4.44
N ALA A 27 0.42 2.08 -3.88
CA ALA A 27 -0.38 1.89 -2.68
C ALA A 27 0.19 2.65 -1.47
N VAL A 28 1.51 2.72 -1.31
CA VAL A 28 2.15 3.54 -0.26
C VAL A 28 1.89 5.03 -0.50
N GLY A 29 2.07 5.51 -1.73
CA GLY A 29 1.75 6.89 -2.09
C GLY A 29 0.29 7.25 -1.77
N TYR A 30 -0.64 6.40 -2.17
CA TYR A 30 -2.07 6.58 -1.88
C TYR A 30 -2.38 6.55 -0.38
N ALA A 31 -1.70 5.69 0.39
CA ALA A 31 -1.86 5.65 1.84
C ALA A 31 -1.42 6.97 2.49
N VAL A 32 -0.27 7.53 2.11
CA VAL A 32 0.21 8.84 2.62
C VAL A 32 -0.76 9.96 2.25
N ALA A 33 -1.21 10.00 0.99
CA ALA A 33 -2.11 11.02 0.49
C ALA A 33 -3.47 10.96 1.19
N SER A 34 -4.09 9.79 1.23
CA SER A 34 -5.42 9.59 1.85
C SER A 34 -5.40 9.89 3.35
N ARG A 35 -4.34 9.48 4.05
CA ARG A 35 -4.18 9.74 5.49
C ARG A 35 -3.93 11.21 5.78
N THR A 36 -3.16 11.89 4.92
CA THR A 36 -2.98 13.35 4.97
C THR A 36 -4.32 14.04 4.80
N LEU A 37 -5.03 13.78 3.70
CA LEU A 37 -6.33 14.40 3.40
C LEU A 37 -7.34 14.19 4.53
N ALA A 38 -7.42 12.97 5.07
CA ALA A 38 -8.34 12.65 6.15
C ALA A 38 -8.00 13.32 7.50
N CYS A 39 -6.77 13.80 7.69
CA CYS A 39 -6.35 14.48 8.92
C CYS A 39 -6.26 16.01 8.79
N THR A 40 -6.03 16.53 7.59
CA THR A 40 -5.82 17.97 7.36
C THR A 40 -6.94 18.62 6.56
N GLU A 41 -7.76 17.83 5.85
CA GLU A 41 -8.72 18.30 4.85
C GLU A 41 -8.09 19.15 3.72
N ASP A 42 -6.76 19.04 3.55
CA ASP A 42 -5.98 19.78 2.57
C ASP A 42 -5.59 18.87 1.39
N GLU A 43 -6.32 19.00 0.29
CA GLU A 43 -6.11 18.24 -0.94
C GLU A 43 -4.78 18.56 -1.61
N ALA A 44 -4.36 19.84 -1.60
CA ALA A 44 -3.10 20.24 -2.21
C ALA A 44 -1.91 19.62 -1.46
N LEU A 45 -1.98 19.59 -0.13
CA LEU A 45 -0.98 18.92 0.70
C LEU A 45 -0.96 17.40 0.48
N ALA A 46 -2.12 16.77 0.35
CA ALA A 46 -2.21 15.34 0.07
C ALA A 46 -1.58 14.97 -1.28
N VAL A 47 -1.83 15.76 -2.32
CA VAL A 47 -1.21 15.59 -3.64
C VAL A 47 0.30 15.82 -3.58
N ALA A 48 0.75 16.89 -2.93
CA ALA A 48 2.18 17.19 -2.82
C ALA A 48 2.95 16.05 -2.12
N ARG A 49 2.35 15.42 -1.10
CA ARG A 49 2.98 14.27 -0.41
C ARG A 49 2.93 12.98 -1.22
N TYR A 50 1.89 12.76 -2.00
CA TYR A 50 1.86 11.66 -2.98
C TYR A 50 3.02 11.80 -3.97
N GLU A 51 3.17 12.97 -4.59
CA GLU A 51 4.24 13.26 -5.54
C GLU A 51 5.64 13.12 -4.91
N ALA A 52 5.77 13.45 -3.63
CA ALA A 52 7.02 13.27 -2.89
C ALA A 52 7.37 11.78 -2.72
N VAL A 53 6.37 10.90 -2.55
CA VAL A 53 6.56 9.44 -2.52
C VAL A 53 6.89 8.90 -3.92
N GLU A 54 6.22 9.38 -4.98
CA GLU A 54 6.54 9.00 -6.37
C GLU A 54 7.97 9.39 -6.79
N GLY A 55 8.57 10.38 -6.13
CA GLY A 55 9.97 10.76 -6.34
C GLY A 55 11.00 9.77 -5.78
N LEU A 56 10.57 8.73 -5.05
CA LEU A 56 11.45 7.70 -4.49
C LEU A 56 11.63 6.53 -5.46
N ASP A 57 12.75 5.83 -5.33
CA ASP A 57 13.01 4.63 -6.11
C ASP A 57 12.19 3.46 -5.54
N CYS A 58 11.35 2.87 -6.38
CA CYS A 58 10.53 1.72 -6.07
C CYS A 58 11.35 0.44 -6.21
N VAL A 59 11.63 -0.23 -5.09
CA VAL A 59 12.35 -1.51 -5.06
C VAL A 59 11.53 -2.48 -4.22
N VAL A 60 10.72 -3.30 -4.88
CA VAL A 60 10.04 -4.42 -4.21
C VAL A 60 11.02 -5.58 -4.10
N ALA A 61 11.50 -5.81 -2.88
CA ALA A 61 12.34 -6.96 -2.59
C ALA A 61 11.48 -8.23 -2.56
N TYR A 62 11.42 -8.94 -3.69
CA TYR A 62 10.88 -10.30 -3.72
C TYR A 62 11.78 -11.20 -2.89
N SER A 63 11.38 -11.50 -1.65
CA SER A 63 11.99 -12.64 -0.97
C SER A 63 11.44 -13.91 -1.63
N GLU A 64 12.29 -14.91 -1.89
CA GLU A 64 11.88 -16.19 -2.50
C GLU A 64 10.86 -16.98 -1.66
N LEU A 65 10.49 -16.44 -0.49
CA LEU A 65 9.56 -16.98 0.48
C LEU A 65 8.45 -15.98 0.87
N GLY A 66 8.42 -14.79 0.29
CA GLY A 66 7.57 -13.67 0.70
C GLY A 66 6.16 -13.84 0.19
N HIS A 67 5.18 -13.74 1.08
CA HIS A 67 3.79 -13.75 0.67
C HIS A 67 3.50 -12.46 -0.09
N VAL A 68 2.73 -12.57 -1.19
CA VAL A 68 2.29 -11.40 -1.96
C VAL A 68 1.57 -10.38 -1.06
N ASP A 69 0.97 -10.87 0.02
CA ASP A 69 0.27 -10.07 1.03
C ASP A 69 1.20 -9.07 1.74
N ASP A 70 2.47 -9.41 1.96
CA ASP A 70 3.42 -8.59 2.73
C ASP A 70 3.79 -7.28 1.98
N GLN A 71 3.54 -7.21 0.67
CA GLN A 71 3.87 -6.05 -0.17
C GLN A 71 2.99 -4.82 0.11
N PHE A 72 1.81 -5.02 0.71
CA PHE A 72 0.90 -3.92 1.07
C PHE A 72 0.92 -3.55 2.56
N ASP A 73 1.72 -4.25 3.37
CA ASP A 73 1.78 -4.01 4.81
C ASP A 73 2.20 -2.58 5.14
N CYS A 74 3.12 -2.01 4.36
CA CYS A 74 3.54 -0.61 4.55
C CYS A 74 2.36 0.36 4.33
N ALA A 75 1.62 0.19 3.23
CA ALA A 75 0.45 1.02 2.94
C ALA A 75 -0.63 0.85 4.01
N ALA A 76 -0.85 -0.37 4.50
CA ALA A 76 -1.78 -0.65 5.58
C ALA A 76 -1.35 0.00 6.90
N ALA A 77 -0.06 -0.08 7.26
CA ALA A 77 0.49 0.53 8.46
C ALA A 77 0.37 2.07 8.42
N ILE A 78 0.66 2.69 7.27
CA ILE A 78 0.46 4.13 7.05
C ILE A 78 -1.03 4.50 7.19
N GLY A 79 -1.92 3.71 6.60
CA GLY A 79 -3.37 3.91 6.69
C GLY A 79 -3.90 3.88 8.14
N ALA A 80 -3.21 3.17 9.05
CA ALA A 80 -3.56 3.05 10.46
C ALA A 80 -3.03 4.19 11.35
N LEU A 81 -2.23 5.12 10.82
CA LEU A 81 -1.67 6.24 11.60
C LEU A 81 -2.76 7.17 12.14
N GLY A 82 -2.57 7.62 13.38
CA GLY A 82 -3.37 8.69 13.98
C GLY A 82 -2.97 10.07 13.45
N CYS A 83 -3.89 11.04 13.50
CA CYS A 83 -3.61 12.39 13.00
C CYS A 83 -2.51 13.14 13.77
N GLU A 84 -2.25 12.77 15.03
CA GLU A 84 -1.10 13.29 15.78
C GLU A 84 0.23 12.85 15.13
N GLN A 85 0.31 11.59 14.69
CA GLN A 85 1.50 11.08 13.98
C GLN A 85 1.64 11.73 12.61
N VAL A 86 0.54 11.87 11.85
CA VAL A 86 0.54 12.58 10.55
C VAL A 86 1.05 14.00 10.69
N ALA A 87 0.61 14.71 11.73
CA ALA A 87 1.07 16.06 12.04
C ALA A 87 2.55 16.08 12.45
N SER A 88 2.99 15.07 13.22
CA SER A 88 4.39 14.95 13.65
C SER A 88 5.34 14.57 12.51
N PHE A 89 4.93 13.69 11.60
CA PHE A 89 5.75 13.26 10.47
C PHE A 89 5.84 14.36 9.43
N ALA A 90 4.76 15.13 9.24
CA ALA A 90 4.69 16.23 8.30
C ALA A 90 5.25 15.81 6.92
N ASP A 91 6.35 16.43 6.48
CA ASP A 91 6.98 16.17 5.18
C ASP A 91 8.24 15.30 5.29
N ASP A 92 8.52 14.73 6.48
CA ASP A 92 9.60 13.78 6.71
C ASP A 92 9.19 12.38 6.20
N LEU A 93 9.43 12.12 4.92
CA LEU A 93 9.17 10.80 4.31
C LEU A 93 9.91 9.66 5.02
N GLY A 94 11.06 9.92 5.64
CA GLY A 94 11.76 8.91 6.43
C GLY A 94 10.92 8.47 7.63
N ALA A 95 10.24 9.40 8.31
CA ALA A 95 9.33 9.07 9.39
C ALA A 95 8.11 8.27 8.91
N TRP A 96 7.52 8.64 7.76
CA TRP A 96 6.42 7.88 7.14
C TRP A 96 6.82 6.45 6.78
N LEU A 97 8.03 6.25 6.27
CA LEU A 97 8.55 4.93 5.86
C LEU A 97 9.18 4.15 7.02
N SER A 98 9.24 4.72 8.23
CA SER A 98 9.74 4.03 9.42
C SER A 98 8.62 3.38 10.24
N VAL A 99 7.36 3.49 9.80
CA VAL A 99 6.20 3.01 10.57
C VAL A 99 6.11 1.50 10.63
N ASP A 100 6.63 0.82 9.61
CA ASP A 100 6.67 -0.63 9.51
C ASP A 100 7.92 -1.09 8.74
N PRO A 101 8.57 -2.20 9.14
CA PRO A 101 9.74 -2.72 8.44
C PRO A 101 9.52 -3.01 6.95
N SER A 102 8.29 -3.33 6.54
CA SER A 102 7.93 -3.59 5.14
C SER A 102 8.11 -2.36 4.24
N CYS A 103 8.06 -1.15 4.78
CA CYS A 103 8.27 0.08 4.00
C CYS A 103 9.69 0.18 3.42
N ALA A 104 10.69 -0.32 4.16
CA ALA A 104 12.08 -0.36 3.68
C ALA A 104 12.31 -1.40 2.56
N THR A 105 11.33 -2.28 2.34
CA THR A 105 11.37 -3.30 1.28
C THR A 105 10.56 -2.92 0.04
N VAL A 106 9.98 -1.72 0.02
CA VAL A 106 9.15 -1.21 -1.08
C VAL A 106 9.73 0.09 -1.65
N LEU A 107 10.20 1.02 -0.80
CA LEU A 107 10.71 2.32 -1.21
C LEU A 107 12.11 2.59 -0.64
N VAL A 108 12.98 3.13 -1.48
CA VAL A 108 14.31 3.59 -1.09
C VAL A 108 14.53 5.04 -1.50
N SER A 109 15.10 5.83 -0.58
CA SER A 109 15.62 7.16 -0.93
C SER A 109 16.82 7.00 -1.85
N PRO A 110 16.96 7.83 -2.89
CA PRO A 110 18.22 7.95 -3.63
C PRO A 110 19.38 8.38 -2.72
#